data_AF-W1XIG4-F1
#
_entry.id   AF-W1XIG4-F1
#
_cell.length_a   1.000
_cell.length_b   1.000
_cell.length_c   1.000
_cell.angle_alpha   90.00
_cell.angle_beta   90.00
_cell.angle_gamma   90.00
#
_symmetry.space_group_name_H-M   'P 1'
#
loop_
_entity.id
_entity.type
_entity.pdbx_description
1 polymer ?
#
loop_
_entity_poly.entity_id
_entity_poly.type
_entity_poly.pdbx_seq_one_letter_code
_entity_poly.pdbx_strand_id
1 'polypeptide(L)' 'TLNIAGNHFDFTKTPSDKAIRDLRRNVGMVFQQYNLWPHLTVQQNLIEAPCRVLGLSKDQALARAEKLLERLRLKPY' A
#
# COMPACT_ATOMS: atom_id res chain seq x y z
N THR A 1 -19.66 14.79 -0.81
CA THR A 1 -19.32 13.63 0.04
C THR A 1 -18.86 12.50 -0.84
N LEU A 2 -17.98 11.61 -0.35
CA LEU A 2 -17.42 10.50 -1.11
C LEU A 2 -17.45 9.23 -0.27
N ASN A 3 -17.95 8.13 -0.85
CA ASN A 3 -18.03 6.82 -0.22
C ASN A 3 -16.96 5.90 -0.82
N ILE A 4 -15.96 5.50 -0.05
CA ILE A 4 -14.92 4.56 -0.50
C ILE A 4 -14.64 3.52 0.58
N ALA A 5 -14.61 2.24 0.18
CA ALA A 5 -14.27 1.11 1.05
C ALA A 5 -15.07 1.09 2.36
N GLY A 6 -16.37 1.40 2.30
CA GLY A 6 -17.26 1.46 3.46
C GLY A 6 -17.13 2.73 4.33
N ASN A 7 -16.25 3.66 3.97
CA ASN A 7 -16.07 4.93 4.69
C ASN A 7 -16.81 6.08 3.99
N HIS A 8 -17.47 6.93 4.77
CA HIS A 8 -18.11 8.16 4.31
C HIS A 8 -17.25 9.37 4.62
N PHE A 9 -16.83 10.10 3.59
CA PHE A 9 -16.05 11.33 3.73
C PHE A 9 -16.86 12.55 3.32
N ASP A 10 -16.96 13.49 4.24
CA ASP A 10 -17.50 14.83 3.99
C ASP A 10 -16.34 15.81 3.87
N PHE A 11 -16.10 16.31 2.66
CA PHE A 11 -15.02 17.25 2.37
C PHE A 11 -15.24 18.65 2.92
N THR A 12 -16.42 18.95 3.46
CA THR A 12 -16.69 20.21 4.15
C THR A 12 -16.13 20.22 5.58
N LYS A 13 -15.72 19.05 6.09
CA LYS A 13 -15.15 18.87 7.43
C LYS A 13 -13.77 18.24 7.32
N THR A 14 -12.84 18.69 8.15
CA THR A 14 -11.52 18.06 8.24
C THR A 14 -11.68 16.67 8.88
N PRO A 15 -11.36 15.57 8.16
CA PRO A 15 -11.43 14.23 8.74
C PRO A 15 -10.33 14.07 9.80
N SER A 16 -10.60 13.25 10.82
CA SER A 16 -9.62 12.96 11.86
C SER A 16 -8.45 12.14 11.31
N ASP A 17 -7.27 12.28 11.92
CA ASP A 17 -6.07 11.52 11.52
C ASP A 17 -6.29 10.01 11.54
N LYS A 18 -7.13 9.53 12.48
CA LYS A 18 -7.50 8.10 12.56
C LYS A 18 -8.27 7.67 11.30
N ALA A 19 -9.28 8.43 10.89
CA ALA A 19 -10.07 8.14 9.70
C ALA A 19 -9.21 8.15 8.43
N ILE A 20 -8.26 9.10 8.33
CA ILE A 20 -7.32 9.18 7.20
C ILE A 20 -6.42 7.93 7.16
N ARG A 21 -5.88 7.49 8.30
CA ARG A 21 -5.03 6.28 8.36
C ARG A 21 -5.79 5.02 7.97
N ASP A 22 -7.02 4.87 8.43
CA ASP A 22 -7.84 3.69 8.11
C ASP A 22 -8.22 3.66 6.62
N LEU A 23 -8.50 4.81 6.00
CA LEU A 23 -8.70 4.91 4.55
C LEU A 23 -7.45 4.46 3.77
N ARG A 24 -6.26 4.95 4.14
CA ARG A 24 -4.99 4.63 3.46
C ARG A 24 -4.62 3.15 3.50
N ARG A 25 -5.17 2.38 4.45
CA ARG A 25 -4.98 0.92 4.50
C ARG A 25 -5.82 0.17 3.46
N ASN A 26 -6.98 0.74 3.11
CA ASN A 26 -7.96 0.10 2.23
C ASN A 26 -7.89 0.61 0.79
N VAL A 27 -7.28 1.77 0.57
CA VAL A 27 -7.19 2.43 -0.75
C VAL A 27 -5.74 2.60 -1.15
N GLY A 28 -5.35 1.97 -2.26
CA GLY A 28 -4.05 2.19 -2.88
C GLY A 28 -4.01 3.49 -3.68
N MET A 29 -2.86 4.17 -3.66
CA MET A 29 -2.60 5.37 -4.45
C MET A 29 -1.38 5.12 -5.35
N VAL A 30 -1.46 5.55 -6.60
CA VAL A 30 -0.35 5.52 -7.57
C VAL A 30 -0.01 6.95 -7.94
N PHE A 31 1.28 7.27 -7.93
CA PHE A 31 1.81 8.58 -8.29
C PHE A 31 2.27 8.60 -9.75
N GLN A 32 2.20 9.76 -10.40
CA GLN A 32 2.69 9.91 -11.78
C GLN A 32 4.23 9.78 -11.86
N GLN A 33 4.93 10.25 -10.82
CA GLN A 33 6.36 10.07 -10.66
C GLN A 33 6.64 8.89 -9.72
N TYR A 34 7.81 8.26 -9.88
CA TYR A 34 8.22 7.15 -9.03
C TYR A 34 8.42 7.61 -7.58
N ASN A 35 7.57 7.09 -6.69
CA ASN A 35 7.65 7.34 -5.25
C ASN A 35 8.06 6.06 -4.51
N LEU A 36 9.18 5.47 -4.95
CA LEU A 36 9.80 4.29 -4.35
C LEU A 36 10.93 4.70 -3.42
N TRP A 37 11.27 3.85 -2.46
CA TRP A 37 12.48 4.02 -1.66
C TRP A 37 13.70 3.62 -2.49
N PRO A 38 14.60 4.57 -2.84
CA PRO A 38 15.68 4.32 -3.80
C PRO A 38 16.80 3.45 -3.24
N HIS A 39 16.89 3.35 -1.92
CA HIS A 39 17.87 2.52 -1.21
C HIS A 39 17.36 1.09 -0.96
N LEU A 40 16.16 0.74 -1.44
CA LEU A 40 15.55 -0.57 -1.28
C LEU A 40 15.42 -1.25 -2.64
N THR A 41 15.59 -2.57 -2.68
CA THR A 41 15.27 -3.39 -3.86
C THR A 41 13.77 -3.36 -4.16
N VAL A 42 13.36 -3.84 -5.35
CA VAL A 42 11.94 -3.97 -5.71
C VAL A 42 11.18 -4.80 -4.68
N GLN A 43 11.74 -5.93 -4.28
CA GLN A 43 11.16 -6.83 -3.28
C GLN A 43 11.05 -6.15 -1.91
N GLN A 44 12.08 -5.41 -1.49
CA GLN A 44 12.07 -4.65 -0.24
C GLN A 44 10.99 -3.55 -0.26
N ASN A 45 10.86 -2.81 -1.36
CA ASN A 45 9.78 -1.82 -1.54
C ASN A 45 8.39 -2.45 -1.39
N LEU A 46 8.19 -3.67 -1.89
CA LEU A 46 6.89 -4.35 -1.85
C LEU A 46 6.52 -4.89 -0.48
N ILE A 47 7.50 -5.35 0.32
CA ILE A 47 7.22 -5.94 1.64
C ILE A 47 7.23 -4.91 2.79
N GLU A 48 7.80 -3.72 2.58
CA GLU A 48 7.95 -2.71 3.63
C GLU A 48 6.63 -2.32 4.29
N ALA A 49 5.61 -1.95 3.50
CA ALA A 49 4.29 -1.61 4.03
C ALA A 49 3.51 -2.81 4.60
N PRO A 50 3.45 -3.99 3.93
CA PRO A 50 2.88 -5.21 4.51
C PRO A 50 3.45 -5.59 5.89
N CYS A 51 4.76 -5.49 6.07
CA CYS A 51 5.39 -5.82 7.36
C CYS A 51 5.11 -4.73 8.41
N ARG A 52 5.36 -3.46 8.10
CA ARG A 52 5.31 -2.39 9.11
C ARG A 52 3.90 -1.87 9.42
N VAL A 53 3.01 -1.86 8.43
CA VAL A 53 1.67 -1.26 8.57
C VAL A 53 0.60 -2.34 8.84
N LEU A 54 0.73 -3.49 8.17
CA LEU A 54 -0.24 -4.60 8.29
C LEU A 54 0.22 -5.70 9.27
N GLY A 55 1.47 -5.65 9.77
CA GLY A 55 1.97 -6.61 10.75
C GLY A 55 2.16 -8.03 10.21
N LEU A 56 2.27 -8.19 8.89
CA LEU A 56 2.53 -9.50 8.27
C LEU A 56 3.94 -9.98 8.61
N SER A 57 4.11 -11.30 8.75
CA SER A 57 5.45 -11.86 8.86
C SER A 57 6.22 -11.62 7.56
N LYS A 58 7.55 -11.59 7.66
CA LYS A 58 8.41 -11.40 6.49
C LYS A 58 8.11 -12.44 5.41
N ASP A 59 7.93 -13.70 5.79
CA ASP A 59 7.66 -14.80 4.85
C ASP A 59 6.30 -14.64 4.16
N GLN A 60 5.26 -14.20 4.89
CA GLN A 60 3.95 -13.91 4.30
C GLN A 60 4.01 -12.73 3.33
N ALA A 61 4.73 -11.66 3.69
CA ALA A 61 4.91 -10.50 2.84
C ALA A 61 5.70 -10.86 1.56
N LEU A 62 6.74 -11.67 1.70
CA LEU A 62 7.54 -12.20 0.59
C LEU A 62 6.69 -13.03 -0.37
N ALA A 63 5.93 -13.99 0.13
CA ALA A 63 5.05 -14.79 -0.71
C ALA A 63 4.00 -13.94 -1.47
N ARG A 64 3.55 -12.84 -0.86
CA ARG A 64 2.64 -11.88 -1.51
C ARG A 64 3.34 -11.06 -2.59
N ALA A 65 4.55 -10.56 -2.31
CA ALA A 65 5.36 -9.84 -3.28
C ALA A 65 5.57 -10.70 -4.52
N GLU A 66 5.97 -11.96 -4.35
CA GLU A 66 6.28 -12.88 -5.45
C GLU A 66 5.11 -13.12 -6.39
N LYS A 67 3.90 -13.23 -5.83
CA LYS A 67 2.65 -13.35 -6.61
C LYS A 67 2.34 -12.08 -7.40
N LEU A 68 2.53 -10.90 -6.80
CA LEU A 68 2.32 -9.61 -7.49
C LEU A 68 3.30 -9.45 -8.64
N LEU A 69 4.55 -9.76 -8.34
CA LEU A 69 5.67 -9.72 -9.25
C LEU A 69 5.45 -10.62 -10.47
N GLU A 70 5.02 -11.86 -10.26
CA GLU A 70 4.66 -12.78 -11.33
C GLU A 70 3.47 -12.27 -12.16
N ARG A 71 2.42 -11.77 -11.50
CA ARG A 71 1.25 -11.21 -12.17
C ARG A 71 1.59 -10.01 -13.07
N LEU A 72 2.57 -9.21 -12.68
CA LEU A 72 3.04 -8.04 -13.42
C LEU A 72 4.09 -8.38 -14.48
N ARG A 73 4.52 -9.65 -14.57
CA ARG A 73 5.55 -10.14 -15.52
C ARG A 73 6.88 -9.40 -15.42
N LEU A 74 7.27 -9.00 -14.22
CA LEU A 74 8.52 -8.28 -14.01
C LEU A 74 9.64 -9.23 -13.51
N LYS A 75 9.46 -10.55 -13.59
CA LYS A 75 10.54 -11.56 -13.38
C LYS A 75 11.40 -11.69 -14.66
N PRO A 76 12.74 -11.86 -14.56
CA PRO A 76 13.57 -11.76 -13.35
C PRO A 76 13.89 -10.29 -13.13
N TYR A 77 13.54 -9.75 -11.95
CA TYR A 77 13.83 -8.36 -11.58
C TYR A 77 15.33 -8.08 -11.67
#